data_AF-A0A1G3AD13-F1
#
_entry.id   AF-A0A1G3AD13-F1
#
_cell.length_a   1.000
_cell.length_b   1.000
_cell.length_c   1.000
_cell.angle_alpha   90.00
_cell.angle_beta   90.00
_cell.angle_gamma   90.00
#
_symmetry.space_group_name_H-M   'P 1'
#
loop_
_entity.id
_entity.type
_entity.pdbx_description
1 polymer ?
#
loop_
_entity_poly.entity_id
_entity_poly.type
_entity_poly.pdbx_seq_one_letter_code
_entity_poly.pdbx_strand_id
1 'polypeptide(L)'
;MTANDIEQAVRRMDCWQAMIWLPQMRVGTGHGGDGERTMDLWGIEPSGRNRRVSIEIKVSRGDFFRDVSNRMKQRRSRMLSNEFYYAGPEGLLTADDVPQWAGLIEVGTEADGRLYGRHVIPAPWFDSSAPTWRFVASLARRVAKMEIPNVTEGEPHAGKN
;
A
#
# COMPACT_ATOMS: atom_id res chain seq x y z
N MET A 1 -14.21 -12.01 -2.98
CA MET A 1 -13.67 -10.66 -2.77
C MET A 1 -12.30 -10.57 -3.40
N THR A 2 -12.06 -9.57 -4.23
CA THR A 2 -10.80 -9.36 -4.95
C THR A 2 -9.85 -8.44 -4.17
N ALA A 3 -8.58 -8.37 -4.58
CA ALA A 3 -7.63 -7.42 -4.00
C ALA A 3 -8.08 -5.96 -4.20
N ASN A 4 -8.66 -5.64 -5.36
CA ASN A 4 -9.19 -4.30 -5.64
C ASN A 4 -10.39 -3.97 -4.74
N ASP A 5 -11.28 -4.92 -4.47
CA ASP A 5 -12.40 -4.73 -3.54
C ASP A 5 -11.88 -4.34 -2.14
N ILE A 6 -10.87 -5.08 -1.65
CA ILE A 6 -10.23 -4.81 -0.35
C ILE A 6 -9.58 -3.43 -0.35
N GLU A 7 -8.81 -3.08 -1.39
CA GLU A 7 -8.18 -1.75 -1.50
C GLU A 7 -9.24 -0.63 -1.44
N GLN A 8 -10.33 -0.77 -2.19
CA GLN A 8 -11.39 0.23 -2.24
C GLN A 8 -12.11 0.38 -0.89
N ALA A 9 -12.37 -0.73 -0.20
CA ALA A 9 -12.99 -0.71 1.12
C ALA A 9 -12.08 -0.03 2.15
N VAL A 10 -10.79 -0.39 2.15
CA VAL A 10 -9.76 0.21 3.00
C VAL A 10 -9.73 1.72 2.78
N ARG A 11 -9.56 2.18 1.54
CA ARG A 11 -9.43 3.62 1.23
C ARG A 11 -10.64 4.48 1.63
N ARG A 12 -11.81 3.87 1.84
CA ARG A 12 -13.06 4.54 2.26
C ARG A 12 -13.29 4.56 3.76
N MET A 13 -12.45 3.91 4.56
CA MET A 13 -12.59 3.93 6.02
C MET A 13 -12.44 5.35 6.57
N ASP A 14 -13.37 5.76 7.43
CA ASP A 14 -13.46 7.14 7.92
C ASP A 14 -12.18 7.63 8.62
N CYS A 15 -11.51 6.73 9.35
CA CYS A 15 -10.26 7.03 10.05
C CYS A 15 -9.07 7.35 9.13
N TRP A 16 -9.22 7.18 7.81
CA TRP A 16 -8.19 7.45 6.81
C TRP A 16 -8.61 8.47 5.75
N GLN A 17 -9.69 9.22 5.95
CA GLN A 17 -10.14 10.22 4.96
C GLN A 17 -9.09 11.29 4.64
N ALA A 18 -8.17 11.57 5.58
CA ALA A 18 -7.07 12.51 5.37
C ALA A 18 -5.88 11.92 4.58
N MET A 19 -5.84 10.62 4.32
CA MET A 19 -4.71 9.96 3.68
C MET A 19 -4.66 10.20 2.17
N ILE A 20 -3.48 10.52 1.66
CA ILE A 20 -3.17 10.41 0.24
C ILE A 20 -2.73 8.98 -0.04
N TRP A 21 -3.56 8.23 -0.75
CA TRP A 21 -3.35 6.82 -1.05
C TRP A 21 -2.68 6.61 -2.42
N LEU A 22 -1.61 5.82 -2.43
CA LEU A 22 -0.85 5.44 -3.61
C LEU A 22 -0.82 3.91 -3.76
N PRO A 23 -1.63 3.34 -4.66
CA PRO A 23 -1.63 1.91 -4.90
C PRO A 23 -0.39 1.48 -5.71
N GLN A 24 0.09 0.28 -5.41
CA GLN A 24 1.26 -0.36 -6.03
C GLN A 24 2.52 0.51 -5.96
N MET A 25 2.78 1.08 -4.77
CA MET A 25 3.86 2.04 -4.56
C MET A 25 5.22 1.33 -4.53
N ARG A 26 6.12 1.72 -5.44
CA ARG A 26 7.46 1.11 -5.54
C ARG A 26 8.37 1.61 -4.41
N VAL A 27 9.08 0.68 -3.77
CA VAL A 27 10.04 0.97 -2.69
C VAL A 27 11.33 1.62 -3.24
N GLY A 28 11.62 1.44 -4.52
CA GLY A 28 12.82 1.98 -5.16
C GLY A 28 12.73 2.01 -6.69
N THR A 29 13.81 2.42 -7.34
CA THR A 29 13.80 2.74 -8.78
C THR A 29 13.93 1.53 -9.72
N GLY A 30 14.03 0.32 -9.18
CA GLY A 30 14.29 -0.90 -9.95
C GLY A 30 15.76 -1.12 -10.35
N HIS A 31 16.66 -0.19 -10.00
CA HIS A 31 18.10 -0.28 -10.29
C HIS A 31 18.88 -0.77 -9.05
N GLY A 32 19.66 -1.84 -9.20
CA GLY A 32 20.44 -2.50 -8.13
C GLY A 32 19.72 -3.70 -7.48
N GLY A 33 20.35 -4.34 -6.48
CA GLY A 33 19.85 -5.55 -5.78
C GLY A 33 18.51 -5.39 -5.06
N ASP A 34 17.96 -4.18 -5.03
CA ASP A 34 16.58 -3.89 -4.64
C ASP A 34 15.65 -3.99 -5.86
N GLY A 35 15.60 -5.18 -6.49
CA GLY A 35 14.70 -5.47 -7.61
C GLY A 35 13.28 -4.95 -7.34
N GLU A 36 12.56 -4.60 -8.41
CA GLU A 36 11.24 -3.96 -8.35
C GLU A 36 10.30 -4.62 -7.34
N ARG A 37 10.14 -4.01 -6.16
CA ARG A 37 9.15 -4.43 -5.16
C ARG A 37 8.22 -3.28 -4.85
N THR A 38 6.93 -3.58 -4.85
CA THR A 38 5.84 -2.66 -4.54
C THR A 38 5.27 -2.98 -3.15
N MET A 39 4.71 -1.96 -2.53
CA MET A 39 3.73 -2.08 -1.45
C MET A 39 2.35 -2.02 -2.11
N ASP A 40 1.43 -2.89 -1.71
CA ASP A 40 0.11 -2.99 -2.35
C ASP A 40 -0.63 -1.67 -2.29
N LEU A 41 -0.65 -1.05 -1.12
CA LEU A 41 -1.20 0.27 -0.89
C LEU A 41 -0.36 1.00 0.16
N TRP A 42 0.12 2.18 -0.18
CA TRP A 42 0.86 3.04 0.74
C TRP A 42 0.16 4.39 0.86
N GLY A 43 0.03 4.89 2.08
CA GLY A 43 -0.65 6.14 2.38
C GLY A 43 0.24 7.08 3.17
N ILE A 44 0.08 8.38 2.93
CA ILE A 44 0.68 9.43 3.75
C ILE A 44 -0.38 10.48 4.10
N GLU A 45 -0.43 10.85 5.37
CA GLU A 45 -1.21 11.98 5.86
C GLU A 45 -0.45 13.27 5.55
N PRO A 46 -1.01 14.20 4.77
CA PRO A 46 -0.32 15.45 4.41
C PRO A 46 -0.31 16.45 5.56
N SER A 47 -1.30 16.38 6.46
CA SER A 47 -1.39 17.20 7.66
C SER A 47 -0.74 16.50 8.87
N GLY A 48 -0.37 17.26 9.90
CA GLY A 48 0.13 16.69 11.16
C GLY A 48 1.57 16.18 11.09
N ARG A 49 1.80 14.92 11.51
CA ARG A 49 3.15 14.31 11.67
C ARG A 49 3.61 13.50 10.46
N ASN A 50 2.94 13.67 9.32
CA ASN A 50 3.19 12.88 8.12
C ASN A 50 3.06 11.38 8.42
N ARG A 51 1.96 10.97 9.06
CA ARG A 51 1.68 9.57 9.36
C ARG A 51 1.71 8.77 8.05
N ARG A 52 2.50 7.70 8.01
CA ARG A 52 2.64 6.84 6.83
C ARG A 52 2.16 5.45 7.15
N VAL A 53 1.33 4.89 6.28
CA VAL A 53 0.71 3.57 6.49
C VAL A 53 1.00 2.70 5.28
N SER A 54 1.44 1.47 5.52
CA SER A 54 1.50 0.43 4.48
C SER A 54 0.40 -0.59 4.74
N ILE A 55 -0.40 -0.88 3.71
CA ILE A 55 -1.40 -1.94 3.73
C ILE A 55 -0.94 -3.01 2.75
N GLU A 56 -0.87 -4.25 3.23
CA GLU A 56 -0.55 -5.44 2.45
C GLU A 56 -1.81 -6.28 2.30
N ILE A 57 -2.27 -6.47 1.06
CA ILE A 57 -3.57 -7.08 0.77
C ILE A 57 -3.40 -8.59 0.62
N LYS A 58 -4.34 -9.33 1.22
CA LYS A 58 -4.35 -10.80 1.24
C LYS A 58 -5.71 -11.33 0.87
N VAL A 59 -5.74 -12.08 -0.23
CA VAL A 59 -6.94 -12.78 -0.72
C VAL A 59 -6.93 -14.28 -0.36
N SER A 60 -5.81 -14.79 0.16
CA SER A 60 -5.71 -16.18 0.62
C SER A 60 -4.71 -16.31 1.78
N ARG A 61 -4.91 -17.32 2.64
CA ARG A 61 -3.98 -17.63 3.75
C ARG A 61 -2.60 -18.05 3.24
N GLY A 62 -2.54 -18.78 2.12
CA GLY A 62 -1.27 -19.18 1.50
C GLY A 62 -0.45 -17.98 1.03
N ASP A 63 -1.11 -16.93 0.54
CA ASP A 63 -0.44 -15.68 0.19
C ASP A 63 0.16 -14.98 1.43
N PHE A 64 -0.59 -14.98 2.53
CA PHE A 64 -0.16 -14.41 3.80
C PHE A 64 1.10 -15.08 4.36
N PHE A 65 1.11 -16.41 4.48
CA PHE A 65 2.27 -17.10 5.07
C PHE A 65 3.54 -16.97 4.22
N ARG A 66 3.41 -16.90 2.89
CA ARG A 66 4.55 -16.59 2.01
C ARG A 66 5.12 -15.21 2.32
N ASP A 67 4.27 -14.22 2.55
CA ASP A 67 4.73 -12.87 2.88
C ASP A 67 5.28 -12.73 4.30
N VAL A 68 4.70 -13.42 5.28
CA VAL A 68 5.21 -13.46 6.66
C VAL A 68 6.60 -14.11 6.71
N SER A 69 6.94 -15.00 5.78
CA SER A 69 8.30 -15.53 5.68
C SER A 69 9.30 -14.57 4.98
N ASN A 70 8.83 -13.55 4.28
CA ASN A 70 9.67 -12.61 3.52
C ASN A 70 10.12 -11.41 4.37
N ARG A 71 11.14 -11.62 5.21
CA ARG A 71 11.72 -10.60 6.09
C ARG A 71 12.13 -9.31 5.37
N MET A 72 12.61 -9.42 4.13
CA MET A 72 13.05 -8.26 3.35
C MET A 72 11.90 -7.37 2.89
N LYS A 73 10.76 -7.97 2.51
CA LYS A 73 9.53 -7.23 2.16
C LYS A 73 9.03 -6.44 3.38
N GLN A 74 8.92 -7.12 4.51
CA GLN A 74 8.46 -6.53 5.77
C GLN A 74 9.36 -5.38 6.24
N ARG A 75 10.68 -5.57 6.21
CA ARG A 75 11.64 -4.53 6.60
C ARG A 75 11.46 -3.26 5.78
N ARG A 76 11.25 -3.40 4.46
CA ARG A 76 11.11 -2.26 3.55
C ARG A 76 9.84 -1.46 3.80
N SER A 77 8.70 -2.14 3.95
CA SER A 77 7.43 -1.46 4.25
C SER A 77 7.51 -0.75 5.61
N ARG A 78 8.11 -1.40 6.62
CA ARG A 78 8.30 -0.80 7.96
C ARG A 78 9.30 0.36 7.98
N MET A 79 10.29 0.36 7.10
CA MET A 79 11.22 1.49 6.98
C MET A 79 10.53 2.75 6.44
N LEU A 80 9.48 2.59 5.62
CA LEU A 80 8.79 3.67 4.92
C LEU A 80 7.42 4.03 5.51
N SER A 81 7.00 3.35 6.57
CA SER A 81 5.69 3.50 7.19
C SER A 81 5.79 3.46 8.71
N ASN A 82 4.95 4.25 9.38
CA ASN A 82 4.79 4.19 10.83
C ASN A 82 3.96 2.99 11.26
N GLU A 83 3.01 2.59 10.43
CA GLU A 83 2.17 1.44 10.69
C GLU A 83 2.14 0.52 9.48
N PHE A 84 1.98 -0.76 9.78
CA PHE A 84 1.81 -1.79 8.77
C PHE A 84 0.57 -2.60 9.12
N TYR A 85 -0.32 -2.78 8.16
CA TYR A 85 -1.48 -3.65 8.30
C TYR A 85 -1.49 -4.72 7.22
N TYR A 86 -1.93 -5.92 7.60
CA TYR A 86 -2.51 -6.85 6.64
C TYR A 86 -4.00 -6.52 6.47
N ALA A 87 -4.49 -6.58 5.25
CA ALA A 87 -5.91 -6.43 4.94
C ALA A 87 -6.42 -7.64 4.16
N GLY A 88 -7.53 -8.23 4.58
CA GLY A 88 -8.11 -9.39 3.90
C GLY A 88 -9.61 -9.53 4.16
N PRO A 89 -10.29 -10.47 3.48
CA PRO A 89 -11.68 -10.77 3.77
C PRO A 89 -11.87 -11.17 5.23
N GLU A 90 -13.03 -10.85 5.81
CA GLU A 90 -13.41 -11.30 7.15
C GLU A 90 -13.20 -12.80 7.34
N GLY A 91 -12.58 -13.17 8.47
CA GLY A 91 -12.29 -14.56 8.82
C GLY A 91 -11.14 -15.19 8.03
N LEU A 92 -10.47 -14.47 7.11
CA LEU A 92 -9.31 -15.03 6.40
C LEU A 92 -8.13 -15.26 7.34
N LEU A 93 -7.84 -14.28 8.19
CA LEU A 93 -6.75 -14.29 9.17
C LEU A 93 -7.32 -14.15 10.58
N THR A 94 -6.71 -14.84 11.52
CA THR A 94 -7.00 -14.72 12.95
C THR A 94 -5.99 -13.79 13.61
N ALA A 95 -6.29 -13.34 14.83
CA ALA A 95 -5.36 -12.51 15.59
C ALA A 95 -4.01 -13.21 15.82
N ASP A 96 -4.02 -14.53 16.02
CA ASP A 96 -2.81 -15.33 16.26
C ASP A 96 -1.95 -15.54 15.00
N ASP A 97 -2.54 -15.40 13.81
CA ASP A 97 -1.79 -15.47 12.56
C ASP A 97 -0.91 -14.22 12.37
N VAL A 98 -1.38 -13.08 12.86
CA VAL A 98 -0.80 -11.75 12.55
C VAL A 98 0.41 -11.48 13.45
N PRO A 99 1.57 -11.13 12.88
CA PRO A 99 2.74 -10.77 13.67
C PRO A 99 2.44 -9.60 14.61
N GLN A 100 2.96 -9.63 15.84
CA GLN A 100 2.75 -8.57 16.85
C GLN A 100 3.15 -7.16 16.41
N TRP A 101 3.97 -7.04 15.37
CA TRP A 101 4.39 -5.76 14.80
C TRP A 101 3.44 -5.24 13.72
N ALA A 102 2.39 -5.97 13.35
CA ALA A 102 1.43 -5.60 12.32
C ALA A 102 0.02 -5.48 12.90
N GLY A 103 -0.79 -4.62 12.28
CA GLY A 103 -2.23 -4.60 12.50
C GLY A 103 -2.98 -5.49 11.49
N LEU A 104 -4.28 -5.63 11.72
CA LEU A 104 -5.20 -6.38 10.87
C LEU A 104 -6.43 -5.55 10.57
N ILE A 105 -6.77 -5.46 9.29
CA ILE A 105 -8.02 -4.93 8.80
C ILE A 105 -8.76 -6.09 8.14
N GLU A 106 -10.00 -6.31 8.55
CA GLU A 106 -10.90 -7.19 7.84
C GLU A 106 -11.82 -6.39 6.94
N VAL A 107 -12.10 -6.95 5.76
CA VAL A 107 -13.05 -6.41 4.81
C VAL A 107 -14.23 -7.38 4.68
N GLY A 108 -15.41 -6.87 4.98
CA GLY A 108 -16.68 -7.58 4.88
C GLY A 108 -17.60 -6.97 3.83
N THR A 109 -18.76 -7.57 3.70
CA THR A 109 -19.84 -7.07 2.86
C THR A 109 -21.10 -6.95 3.70
N GLU A 110 -21.69 -5.75 3.72
CA GLU A 110 -22.99 -5.49 4.34
C GLU A 110 -24.11 -6.30 3.65
N ALA A 111 -25.28 -6.39 4.29
CA ALA A 111 -26.44 -7.06 3.73
C ALA A 111 -26.92 -6.46 2.38
N ASP A 112 -26.66 -5.17 2.14
CA ASP A 112 -26.98 -4.47 0.90
C ASP A 112 -25.90 -4.61 -0.19
N GLY A 113 -24.83 -5.38 0.07
CA GLY A 113 -23.72 -5.59 -0.87
C GLY A 113 -22.61 -4.56 -0.77
N ARG A 114 -22.72 -3.53 0.07
CA ARG A 114 -21.66 -2.53 0.27
C ARG A 114 -20.47 -3.13 1.02
N LEU A 115 -19.25 -2.86 0.55
CA LEU A 115 -18.04 -3.26 1.24
C LEU A 115 -17.74 -2.33 2.43
N TYR A 116 -17.25 -2.89 3.53
CA TYR A 116 -16.74 -2.14 4.67
C TYR A 116 -15.39 -2.69 5.13
N GLY A 117 -14.58 -1.84 5.76
CA GLY A 117 -13.35 -2.25 6.43
C GLY A 117 -13.46 -2.04 7.95
N ARG A 118 -12.92 -2.97 8.73
CA ARG A 118 -12.88 -2.91 10.19
C ARG A 118 -11.48 -3.20 10.70
N HIS A 119 -10.98 -2.35 11.60
CA HIS A 119 -9.79 -2.67 12.38
C HIS A 119 -10.09 -3.80 13.37
N VAL A 120 -9.34 -4.89 13.26
CA VAL A 120 -9.41 -6.02 14.20
C VAL A 120 -8.23 -5.99 15.16
N ILE A 121 -7.05 -5.66 14.63
CA ILE A 121 -5.83 -5.49 15.42
C ILE A 121 -5.25 -4.11 15.08
N PRO A 122 -5.03 -3.23 16.07
CA PRO A 122 -4.33 -1.98 15.84
C PRO A 122 -2.86 -2.27 15.48
N ALA A 123 -2.30 -1.55 14.52
CA ALA A 123 -0.86 -1.64 14.26
C ALA A 123 -0.10 -0.82 15.31
N PRO A 124 1.00 -1.35 15.87
CA PRO A 124 1.92 -0.54 16.65
C PRO A 124 2.52 0.58 15.81
N TRP A 125 2.82 1.71 16.47
CA TRP A 125 3.56 2.80 15.85
C TRP A 125 5.06 2.48 15.81
N PHE A 126 5.68 2.67 14.65
CA PHE A 126 7.12 2.64 14.45
C PHE A 126 7.65 4.00 14.02
N ASP A 127 8.84 4.33 14.52
CA ASP A 127 9.63 5.39 13.89
C ASP A 127 10.18 4.87 12.56
N SER A 128 9.78 5.56 11.49
CA SER A 128 10.26 5.27 10.14
C SER A 128 11.59 5.98 9.90
N SER A 129 12.49 5.35 9.16
CA SER A 129 13.72 6.00 8.72
C SER A 129 13.41 7.14 7.73
N ALA A 130 14.37 8.05 7.54
CA ALA A 130 14.30 8.98 6.42
C ALA A 130 14.17 8.20 5.09
N PRO A 131 13.35 8.67 4.13
CA PRO A 131 13.22 8.00 2.85
C PRO A 131 14.54 8.06 2.09
N THR A 132 14.82 7.02 1.31
CA THR A 132 15.94 7.07 0.36
C THR A 132 15.57 7.94 -0.84
N TRP A 133 16.55 8.56 -1.49
CA TRP A 133 16.32 9.27 -2.76
C TRP A 133 15.71 8.37 -3.84
N ARG A 134 15.96 7.05 -3.79
CA ARG A 134 15.33 6.07 -4.69
C ARG A 134 13.82 5.95 -4.45
N PHE A 135 13.38 5.99 -3.20
CA PHE A 135 11.97 6.02 -2.87
C PHE A 135 11.33 7.33 -3.32
N VAL A 136 11.96 8.47 -3.01
CA VAL A 136 11.49 9.80 -3.43
C VAL A 136 11.33 9.89 -4.95
N ALA A 137 12.32 9.42 -5.72
CA ALA A 137 12.24 9.38 -7.19
C ALA A 137 11.12 8.46 -7.69
N SER A 138 10.80 7.39 -6.97
CA SER A 138 9.69 6.50 -7.33
C SER A 138 8.34 7.10 -7.00
N LEU A 139 8.25 7.85 -5.90
CA LEU A 139 7.07 8.61 -5.48
C LEU A 139 6.77 9.72 -6.49
N ALA A 140 7.77 10.55 -6.81
CA ALA A 140 7.64 11.63 -7.77
C ALA A 140 7.20 11.11 -9.16
N ARG A 141 7.79 10.01 -9.64
CA ARG A 141 7.37 9.37 -10.91
C ARG A 141 5.93 8.85 -10.85
N ARG A 142 5.52 8.28 -9.71
CA ARG A 142 4.16 7.78 -9.52
C ARG A 142 3.14 8.91 -9.58
N VAL A 143 3.42 10.01 -8.88
CA VAL A 143 2.57 11.23 -8.86
C VAL A 143 2.54 11.88 -10.24
N ALA A 144 3.69 12.08 -10.90
CA ALA A 144 3.74 12.65 -12.24
C ALA A 144 2.92 11.83 -13.26
N LYS A 145 2.94 10.49 -13.17
CA LYS A 145 2.10 9.64 -14.01
C LYS A 145 0.60 9.77 -13.71
N MET A 146 0.22 10.09 -12.47
CA MET A 146 -1.18 10.32 -12.10
C MET A 146 -1.66 11.72 -12.52
N GLU A 147 -0.79 12.73 -12.42
CA GLU A 147 -1.10 14.12 -12.75
C GLU A 147 -1.01 14.44 -14.25
N ILE A 148 -0.29 13.61 -15.03
CA ILE A 148 -0.22 13.71 -16.49
C ILE A 148 -1.07 12.60 -17.11
N PRO A 149 -2.41 12.73 -17.15
CA PRO A 149 -3.23 11.80 -17.90
C PRO A 149 -3.09 12.14 -19.39
N ASN A 150 -2.51 11.22 -20.16
CA ASN A 150 -2.54 11.23 -21.63
C ASN A 150 -2.00 12.51 -22.31
N VAL A 151 -0.68 12.62 -22.45
CA VAL A 151 -0.18 13.06 -23.77
C VAL A 151 -0.26 11.82 -24.64
N THR A 152 -1.33 11.69 -25.42
CA THR A 152 -1.40 10.71 -26.49
C THR A 152 -0.13 10.80 -27.34
N GLU A 153 0.58 9.68 -27.46
CA GLU A 153 1.57 9.47 -28.50
C GLU A 153 0.91 9.77 -29.84
N GLY A 154 1.21 10.93 -30.41
CA GLY A 154 0.51 11.49 -31.55
C GLY A 154 1.36 12.55 -32.23
N GLU A 155 2.41 12.08 -32.90
CA GLU A 155 2.92 12.48 -34.22
C GLU A 155 4.45 12.43 -34.26
N PRO A 156 5.06 11.67 -35.19
CA PRO A 156 6.46 11.84 -35.50
C PRO A 156 6.62 13.25 -36.09
N HIS A 157 7.49 14.06 -35.50
CA HIS A 157 7.95 15.27 -36.14
C HIS A 157 8.54 14.91 -37.50
N ALA A 158 7.75 15.09 -38.55
CA ALA A 158 8.22 15.13 -39.91
C ALA A 158 9.16 16.35 -40.02
N GLY A 159 10.45 16.08 -39.88
CA GLY A 159 11.49 17.01 -40.29
C GLY A 159 11.30 17.31 -41.77
N LYS A 160 10.83 18.52 -42.07
CA LYS A 160 10.95 19.07 -43.41
C LYS A 160 12.41 19.50 -43.58
N ASN A 161 13.13 18.77 -44.41
CA ASN A 161 14.26 19.32 -45.16
C ASN A 161 13.72 20.07 -46.38
#